data_AF-A0A2G5KQ38-F1
#
_entry.id   AF-A0A2G5KQ38-F1
#
_cell.length_a   1.000
_cell.length_b   1.000
_cell.length_c   1.000
_cell.angle_alpha   90.00
_cell.angle_beta   90.00
_cell.angle_gamma   90.00
#
_symmetry.space_group_name_H-M   'P 1'
#
loop_
_entity.id
_entity.type
_entity.pdbx_description
1 polymer ?
#
loop_
_entity_poly.entity_id
_entity_poly.type
_entity_poly.pdbx_seq_one_letter_code
_entity_poly.pdbx_strand_id
1 'polypeptide(L)'
;MELTKDILEIIYYLTAGPLLVYIAIRGLKQIKVAKQNSRTNNKREAFKSAAEQCCVFGEKIIPLEGNLRDEKHSFFDKFNVKIKEKGFEIKPNGDVLEDEIDKLNNSKYITDLLNSLEGFAVYFISGVAAEKIGYITTGRSYCEIVKRLMPVIALSFKNGHYKNLMLLFIEWNNRLEKEKLEFKKREIEKKLNNKGEGLKINPIGVKK
;
A
#
# COMPACT_ATOMS: atom_id res chain seq x y z
N MET A 1 2.89 28.75 -70.82
CA MET A 1 3.71 28.44 -69.63
C MET A 1 2.98 28.82 -68.33
N GLU A 2 2.07 29.80 -68.36
CA GLU A 2 1.22 30.18 -67.22
C GLU A 2 0.14 29.13 -66.88
N LEU A 3 -0.53 28.58 -67.89
CA LEU A 3 -1.60 27.58 -67.74
C LEU A 3 -1.15 26.29 -67.01
N THR A 4 0.09 25.85 -67.23
CA THR A 4 0.68 24.69 -66.53
C THR A 4 0.99 25.00 -65.07
N LYS A 5 1.32 26.25 -64.76
CA LYS A 5 1.63 26.70 -63.39
C LYS A 5 0.35 26.79 -62.57
N ASP A 6 -0.72 27.34 -63.15
CA ASP A 6 -2.02 27.48 -62.49
C ASP A 6 -2.66 26.11 -62.17
N ILE A 7 -2.56 25.15 -63.09
CA ILE A 7 -3.04 23.78 -62.85
C ILE A 7 -2.26 23.11 -61.71
N LEU A 8 -0.94 23.30 -61.67
CA LEU A 8 -0.08 22.77 -60.59
C LEU A 8 -0.40 23.42 -59.23
N GLU A 9 -0.68 24.72 -59.21
CA GLU A 9 -1.07 25.43 -57.99
C GLU A 9 -2.41 24.93 -57.46
N ILE A 10 -3.40 24.74 -58.33
CA ILE A 10 -4.71 24.19 -57.93
C ILE A 10 -4.54 22.79 -57.33
N ILE A 11 -3.77 21.90 -57.98
CA ILE A 11 -3.52 20.55 -57.46
C ILE A 11 -2.80 20.62 -56.11
N TYR A 12 -1.82 21.51 -55.97
CA TYR A 12 -1.09 21.70 -54.71
C TYR A 12 -2.03 22.16 -53.59
N TYR A 13 -2.86 23.18 -53.81
CA TYR A 13 -3.80 23.66 -52.80
C TYR A 13 -4.88 22.62 -52.46
N LEU A 14 -5.35 21.84 -53.45
CA LEU A 14 -6.37 20.82 -53.24
C LEU A 14 -5.84 19.58 -52.54
N THR A 15 -4.54 19.25 -52.70
CA THR A 15 -3.95 18.03 -52.13
C THR A 15 -3.21 18.31 -50.83
N ALA A 16 -2.45 19.41 -50.72
CA ALA A 16 -1.61 19.70 -49.57
C ALA A 16 -2.43 19.92 -48.29
N GLY A 17 -3.52 20.67 -48.35
CA GLY A 17 -4.38 20.94 -47.20
C GLY A 17 -5.01 19.66 -46.62
N PRO A 18 -5.81 18.91 -47.40
CA PRO A 18 -6.41 17.65 -46.94
C PRO A 18 -5.38 16.59 -46.54
N LEU A 19 -4.25 16.50 -47.24
CA LEU A 19 -3.17 15.58 -46.89
C LEU A 19 -2.54 15.93 -45.53
N LEU A 20 -2.27 17.20 -45.26
CA LEU A 20 -1.77 17.66 -43.96
C LEU A 20 -2.77 17.35 -42.84
N VAL A 21 -4.06 17.62 -43.06
CA VAL A 21 -5.12 17.27 -42.09
C VAL A 21 -5.17 15.76 -41.85
N TYR A 22 -5.07 14.95 -42.90
CA TYR A 22 -5.03 13.49 -42.78
C TYR A 22 -3.84 12.99 -41.97
N ILE A 23 -2.63 13.53 -42.24
CA ILE A 23 -1.41 13.21 -41.48
C ILE A 23 -1.57 13.62 -40.02
N ALA A 24 -2.11 14.80 -39.74
CA ALA A 24 -2.37 15.28 -38.37
C ALA A 24 -3.32 14.35 -37.62
N ILE A 25 -4.42 13.91 -38.25
CA ILE A 25 -5.38 12.96 -37.66
C ILE A 25 -4.70 11.62 -37.36
N ARG A 26 -3.86 11.12 -38.28
CA ARG A 26 -3.10 9.87 -38.08
C ARG A 26 -2.09 9.99 -36.94
N GLY A 27 -1.36 11.11 -36.86
CA GLY A 27 -0.42 11.39 -35.78
C GLY A 27 -1.10 11.42 -34.41
N LEU A 28 -2.25 12.10 -34.29
CA LEU A 28 -3.03 12.12 -33.05
C LEU A 28 -3.49 10.72 -32.62
N LYS A 29 -3.91 9.87 -33.57
CA LYS A 29 -4.26 8.47 -33.30
C LYS A 29 -3.05 7.67 -32.79
N GLN A 30 -1.87 7.85 -33.39
CA GLN A 30 -0.65 7.17 -32.93
C GLN A 30 -0.25 7.61 -31.52
N ILE A 31 -0.32 8.90 -31.20
CA ILE A 31 -0.06 9.41 -29.84
C ILE A 31 -1.01 8.78 -28.83
N LYS A 32 -2.29 8.62 -29.17
CA LYS A 32 -3.27 7.96 -28.30
C LYS A 32 -2.92 6.50 -28.04
N VAL A 33 -2.57 5.75 -29.10
CA VAL A 33 -2.14 4.34 -28.98
C VAL A 33 -0.84 4.23 -28.17
N ALA A 34 0.15 5.08 -28.43
CA ALA A 34 1.41 5.10 -27.70
C ALA A 34 1.21 5.37 -26.21
N LYS A 35 0.34 6.33 -25.85
CA LYS A 35 -0.03 6.59 -24.44
C LYS A 35 -0.70 5.39 -23.79
N GLN A 36 -1.60 4.70 -24.50
CA GLN A 36 -2.27 3.51 -23.97
C GLN A 36 -1.29 2.34 -23.78
N ASN A 37 -0.37 2.14 -24.71
CA ASN A 37 0.68 1.13 -24.62
C ASN A 37 1.62 1.42 -23.45
N SER A 38 2.07 2.68 -23.29
CA SER A 38 2.88 3.11 -22.15
C SER A 38 2.16 2.86 -20.81
N ARG A 39 0.88 3.23 -20.69
CA ARG A 39 0.10 2.94 -19.47
C ARG A 39 -0.01 1.44 -19.17
N THR A 40 -0.18 0.62 -20.20
CA THR A 40 -0.29 -0.84 -20.04
C THR A 40 1.04 -1.46 -19.63
N ASN A 41 2.15 -1.01 -20.22
CA ASN A 41 3.49 -1.46 -19.88
C ASN A 41 3.86 -1.04 -18.45
N ASN A 42 3.66 0.23 -18.08
CA ASN A 42 3.93 0.71 -16.72
C ASN A 42 3.12 -0.08 -15.68
N LYS A 43 1.86 -0.42 -15.98
CA LYS A 43 1.04 -1.26 -15.08
C LYS A 43 1.61 -2.67 -14.93
N ARG A 44 2.07 -3.30 -16.03
CA ARG A 44 2.70 -4.63 -15.99
C ARG A 44 4.00 -4.61 -15.21
N GLU A 45 4.83 -3.58 -15.41
CA GLU A 45 6.08 -3.40 -14.67
C GLU A 45 5.82 -3.19 -13.18
N ALA A 46 4.87 -2.33 -12.81
CA ALA A 46 4.50 -2.14 -11.40
C ALA A 46 4.00 -3.43 -10.74
N PHE A 47 3.29 -4.29 -11.49
CA PHE A 47 2.83 -5.59 -11.01
C PHE A 47 3.97 -6.58 -10.84
N LYS A 48 4.91 -6.61 -11.80
CA LYS A 48 6.12 -7.42 -11.71
C LYS A 48 6.97 -7.00 -10.51
N SER A 49 7.22 -5.72 -10.33
CA SER A 49 7.96 -5.18 -9.18
C SER A 49 7.28 -5.53 -7.85
N ALA A 50 5.95 -5.44 -7.77
CA ALA A 50 5.22 -5.86 -6.57
C ALA A 50 5.41 -7.36 -6.26
N ALA A 51 5.32 -8.22 -7.28
CA ALA A 51 5.53 -9.65 -7.10
C ALA A 51 6.96 -9.98 -6.65
N GLU A 52 7.97 -9.34 -7.27
CA GLU A 52 9.37 -9.47 -6.87
C GLU A 52 9.60 -9.05 -5.42
N GLN A 53 9.03 -7.91 -4.98
CA GLN A 53 9.13 -7.47 -3.60
C GLN A 53 8.42 -8.42 -2.63
N CYS A 54 7.30 -9.03 -3.02
CA CYS A 54 6.64 -10.06 -2.21
C CYS A 54 7.52 -11.32 -2.06
N CYS A 55 8.24 -11.73 -3.11
CA CYS A 55 9.21 -12.82 -3.03
C CYS A 55 10.35 -12.47 -2.07
N VAL A 56 10.95 -11.28 -2.23
CA VAL A 56 12.01 -10.78 -1.33
C VAL A 56 11.53 -10.72 0.12
N PHE A 57 10.27 -10.33 0.35
CA PHE A 57 9.69 -10.33 1.68
C PHE A 57 9.66 -11.74 2.30
N GLY A 58 9.21 -12.74 1.53
CA GLY A 58 9.19 -14.13 1.98
C GLY A 58 10.59 -14.73 2.17
N GLU A 59 11.54 -14.40 1.31
CA GLU A 59 12.88 -14.99 1.31
C GLU A 59 13.84 -14.33 2.31
N LYS A 60 13.68 -13.02 2.56
CA LYS A 60 14.60 -12.25 3.39
C LYS A 60 13.98 -11.78 4.70
N ILE A 61 12.81 -11.17 4.65
CA ILE A 61 12.20 -10.52 5.82
C ILE A 61 11.64 -11.55 6.80
N ILE A 62 10.95 -12.58 6.29
CA ILE A 62 10.37 -13.63 7.15
C ILE A 62 11.46 -14.42 7.90
N PRO A 63 12.58 -14.88 7.29
CA PRO A 63 13.63 -15.57 8.03
C PRO A 63 14.33 -14.68 9.07
N LEU A 64 14.59 -13.41 8.74
CA LEU A 64 15.16 -12.44 9.69
C LEU A 64 14.25 -12.24 10.90
N GLU A 65 12.93 -12.23 10.67
CA GLU A 65 11.94 -12.15 11.72
C GLU A 65 11.87 -13.42 12.58
N GLY A 66 11.93 -14.59 11.96
CA GLY A 66 11.97 -15.88 12.65
C GLY A 66 13.16 -15.99 13.60
N ASN A 67 14.36 -15.61 13.12
CA ASN A 67 15.57 -15.60 13.94
C ASN A 67 15.44 -14.69 15.16
N LEU A 68 14.85 -13.49 15.00
CA LEU A 68 14.62 -12.57 16.11
C LEU A 68 13.63 -13.13 17.13
N ARG A 69 12.68 -13.95 16.69
CA ARG A 69 11.69 -14.60 17.56
C ARG A 69 12.31 -15.74 18.35
N ASP A 70 13.18 -16.52 17.73
CA ASP A 70 13.84 -17.68 18.35
C ASP A 70 14.85 -17.25 19.42
N GLU A 71 15.43 -16.05 19.31
CA GLU A 71 16.28 -15.44 20.34
C GLU A 71 15.50 -15.03 21.62
N LYS A 72 14.19 -15.32 21.71
CA LYS A 72 13.32 -15.08 22.88
C LYS A 72 13.51 -13.71 23.51
N HIS A 73 13.54 -12.65 22.70
CA HIS A 73 13.51 -11.29 23.21
C HIS A 73 12.11 -10.96 23.77
N SER A 74 11.89 -11.33 25.05
CA SER A 74 10.74 -10.91 25.86
C SER A 74 10.59 -9.39 25.96
N PHE A 75 11.61 -8.66 25.53
CA PHE A 75 11.62 -7.21 25.42
C PHE A 75 10.39 -6.67 24.68
N PHE A 76 10.02 -7.26 23.54
CA PHE A 76 8.91 -6.73 22.73
C PHE A 76 7.54 -6.88 23.42
N ASP A 77 7.40 -7.88 24.29
CA ASP A 77 6.17 -8.12 25.06
C ASP A 77 5.99 -7.12 26.21
N LYS A 78 7.06 -6.40 26.59
CA LYS A 78 7.03 -5.36 27.64
C LYS A 78 6.43 -4.03 27.16
N PHE A 79 6.01 -3.89 25.91
CA PHE A 79 5.49 -2.63 25.38
C PHE A 79 4.04 -2.74 24.93
N ASN A 80 3.22 -1.77 25.33
CA ASN A 80 1.88 -1.60 24.80
C ASN A 80 1.89 -0.51 23.72
N VAL A 81 1.63 -0.92 22.48
CA VAL A 81 1.64 -0.04 21.31
C VAL A 81 0.19 0.32 20.97
N LYS A 82 -0.19 1.59 21.16
CA LYS A 82 -1.47 2.12 20.72
C LYS A 82 -1.27 2.94 19.44
N ILE A 83 -1.89 2.49 18.35
CA ILE A 83 -1.88 3.20 17.07
C ILE A 83 -3.07 4.15 17.04
N LYS A 84 -2.80 5.43 16.78
CA LYS A 84 -3.79 6.49 16.56
C LYS A 84 -3.80 6.86 15.08
N GLU A 85 -4.86 7.54 14.62
CA GLU A 85 -5.02 7.91 13.20
C GLU A 85 -3.85 8.71 12.61
N LYS A 86 -3.11 9.46 13.44
CA LYS A 86 -1.97 10.30 13.02
C LYS A 86 -0.66 10.00 13.74
N GLY A 87 -0.53 8.83 14.37
CA GLY A 87 0.72 8.49 15.06
C GLY A 87 0.62 7.26 15.94
N PHE A 88 1.62 7.08 16.79
CA PHE A 88 1.71 5.96 17.72
C PHE A 88 2.02 6.47 19.13
N GLU A 89 1.43 5.83 20.12
CA GLU A 89 1.73 6.03 21.53
C GLU A 89 2.29 4.71 22.07
N ILE A 90 3.52 4.74 22.55
CA ILE A 90 4.19 3.58 23.13
C ILE A 90 4.26 3.80 24.62
N LYS A 91 3.68 2.86 25.37
CA LYS A 91 3.80 2.84 26.82
C LYS A 91 4.61 1.61 27.22
N PRO A 92 5.72 1.79 27.94
CA PRO A 92 6.37 0.67 28.59
C PRO A 92 5.42 0.09 29.65
N ASN A 93 5.28 -1.23 29.68
CA ASN A 93 4.64 -1.96 30.76
C ASN A 93 5.73 -2.38 31.75
N GLY A 94 6.09 -1.48 32.68
CA GLY A 94 7.09 -1.71 33.73
C GLY A 94 8.39 -0.90 33.55
N ASP A 95 9.38 -1.21 34.37
CA ASP A 95 10.70 -0.58 34.34
C ASP A 95 11.48 -1.07 33.12
N VAL A 96 11.54 -0.24 32.09
CA VAL A 96 12.38 -0.47 30.93
C VAL A 96 13.76 0.11 31.23
N LEU A 97 14.75 -0.77 31.34
CA LEU A 97 16.16 -0.40 31.50
C LEU A 97 16.68 0.19 30.19
N GLU A 98 17.26 1.39 30.23
CA GLU A 98 17.94 2.02 29.07
C GLU A 98 18.99 1.08 28.47
N ASP A 99 19.65 0.27 29.29
CA ASP A 99 20.63 -0.73 28.85
C ASP A 99 20.06 -1.84 27.93
N GLU A 100 18.78 -2.22 28.11
CA GLU A 100 18.13 -3.19 27.21
C GLU A 100 17.85 -2.56 25.84
N ILE A 101 17.48 -1.27 25.84
CA ILE A 101 17.24 -0.50 24.62
C ILE A 101 18.52 -0.36 23.79
N ASP A 102 19.64 -0.02 24.43
CA ASP A 102 20.92 0.16 23.74
C ASP A 102 21.45 -1.16 23.18
N LYS A 103 21.25 -2.28 23.87
CA LYS A 103 21.59 -3.61 23.34
C LYS A 103 20.74 -3.97 22.12
N LEU A 104 19.45 -3.65 22.12
CA LEU A 104 18.59 -3.87 20.95
C LEU A 104 18.97 -2.98 19.77
N ASN A 105 19.23 -1.69 20.00
CA ASN A 105 19.62 -0.76 18.94
C ASN A 105 20.96 -1.16 18.27
N ASN A 106 21.85 -1.78 19.03
CA ASN A 106 23.14 -2.27 18.52
C ASN A 106 23.07 -3.70 17.95
N SER A 107 21.90 -4.36 17.99
CA SER A 107 21.74 -5.69 17.40
C SER A 107 21.70 -5.59 15.88
N LYS A 108 22.73 -6.15 15.24
CA LYS A 108 22.84 -6.23 13.78
C LYS A 108 21.60 -6.85 13.14
N TYR A 109 20.99 -7.87 13.76
CA TYR A 109 19.80 -8.52 13.23
C TYR A 109 18.59 -7.58 13.14
N ILE A 110 18.41 -6.72 14.14
CA ILE A 110 17.30 -5.77 14.18
C ILE A 110 17.54 -4.67 13.15
N THR A 111 18.76 -4.14 13.05
CA THR A 111 19.13 -3.16 12.03
C THR A 111 18.92 -3.72 10.61
N ASP A 112 19.35 -4.96 10.35
CA ASP A 112 19.20 -5.62 9.05
C ASP A 112 17.72 -5.86 8.69
N LEU A 113 16.90 -6.22 9.68
CA LEU A 113 15.46 -6.38 9.51
C LEU A 113 14.77 -5.03 9.22
N LEU A 114 15.06 -3.99 9.99
CA LEU A 114 14.50 -2.65 9.78
C LEU A 114 14.90 -2.06 8.42
N ASN A 115 16.17 -2.22 8.02
CA ASN A 115 16.66 -1.81 6.71
C ASN A 115 15.97 -2.58 5.58
N SER A 116 15.73 -3.87 5.77
CA SER A 116 15.01 -4.70 4.78
C SER A 116 13.55 -4.28 4.66
N LEU A 117 12.88 -3.98 5.78
CA LEU A 117 11.49 -3.49 5.82
C LEU A 117 11.36 -2.11 5.18
N GLU A 118 12.30 -1.19 5.45
CA GLU A 118 12.34 0.13 4.82
C GLU A 118 12.58 0.02 3.31
N GLY A 119 13.55 -0.80 2.89
CA GLY A 119 13.81 -1.05 1.48
C GLY A 119 12.58 -1.61 0.76
N PHE A 120 11.89 -2.58 1.38
CA PHE A 120 10.62 -3.10 0.88
C PHE A 120 9.55 -2.00 0.78
N ALA A 121 9.42 -1.15 1.81
CA ALA A 121 8.40 -0.11 1.86
C ALA A 121 8.60 1.00 0.81
N VAL A 122 9.85 1.33 0.48
CA VAL A 122 10.18 2.34 -0.54
C VAL A 122 9.51 2.04 -1.88
N TYR A 123 9.47 0.78 -2.31
CA TYR A 123 8.89 0.41 -3.61
C TYR A 123 7.39 0.73 -3.70
N PHE A 124 6.64 0.53 -2.62
CA PHE A 124 5.20 0.78 -2.61
C PHE A 124 4.87 2.25 -2.39
N ILE A 125 5.58 2.93 -1.50
CA ILE A 125 5.36 4.36 -1.22
C ILE A 125 5.77 5.25 -2.41
N SER A 126 6.83 4.89 -3.13
CA SER A 126 7.24 5.62 -4.36
C SER A 126 6.33 5.36 -5.57
N GLY A 127 5.44 4.38 -5.49
CA GLY A 127 4.57 3.98 -6.61
C GLY A 127 5.27 3.16 -7.70
N VAL A 128 6.51 2.71 -7.46
CA VAL A 128 7.24 1.81 -8.38
C VAL A 128 6.60 0.43 -8.41
N ALA A 129 6.14 -0.07 -7.26
CA ALA A 129 5.42 -1.32 -7.12
C ALA A 129 3.92 -1.06 -6.89
N ALA A 130 3.08 -1.93 -7.44
CA ALA A 130 1.64 -1.87 -7.20
C ALA A 130 1.29 -2.27 -5.76
N GLU A 131 1.07 -1.25 -4.93
CA GLU A 131 0.71 -1.34 -3.51
C GLU A 131 -0.40 -2.35 -3.21
N LYS A 132 -1.50 -2.33 -3.98
CA LYS A 132 -2.63 -3.24 -3.77
C LYS A 132 -2.24 -4.72 -3.86
N ILE A 133 -1.32 -5.07 -4.76
CA ILE A 133 -0.84 -6.47 -4.91
C ILE A 133 0.02 -6.86 -3.71
N GLY A 134 0.91 -5.96 -3.29
CA GLY A 134 1.72 -6.14 -2.09
C GLY A 134 0.85 -6.37 -0.85
N TYR A 135 -0.12 -5.48 -0.62
CA TYR A 135 -1.02 -5.56 0.54
C TYR A 135 -1.77 -6.89 0.63
N ILE A 136 -2.34 -7.37 -0.49
CA ILE A 136 -3.09 -8.64 -0.50
C ILE A 136 -2.18 -9.83 -0.12
N THR A 137 -0.91 -9.78 -0.49
CA THR A 137 0.01 -10.91 -0.33
C THR A 137 0.70 -10.88 1.03
N THR A 138 1.22 -9.72 1.45
CA THR A 138 2.08 -9.60 2.63
C THR A 138 1.57 -8.62 3.68
N GLY A 139 0.48 -7.89 3.40
CA GLY A 139 0.05 -6.74 4.20
C GLY A 139 -0.19 -7.05 5.67
N ARG A 140 -0.84 -8.18 5.96
CA ARG A 140 -1.07 -8.61 7.34
C ARG A 140 0.22 -8.93 8.08
N SER A 141 1.08 -9.76 7.49
CA SER A 141 2.37 -10.14 8.09
C SER A 141 3.26 -8.92 8.27
N TYR A 142 3.35 -8.04 7.27
CA TYR A 142 4.09 -6.78 7.39
C TYR A 142 3.62 -5.94 8.58
N CYS A 143 2.30 -5.72 8.72
CA CYS A 143 1.75 -4.94 9.83
C CYS A 143 1.99 -5.60 11.19
N GLU A 144 1.92 -6.92 11.29
CA GLU A 144 2.21 -7.65 12.54
C GLU A 144 3.69 -7.53 12.93
N ILE A 145 4.60 -7.67 11.98
CA ILE A 145 6.05 -7.52 12.20
C ILE A 145 6.37 -6.09 12.64
N VAL A 146 5.88 -5.09 11.90
CA VAL A 146 6.14 -3.68 12.23
C VAL A 146 5.52 -3.29 13.57
N LYS A 147 4.32 -3.78 13.91
CA LYS A 147 3.70 -3.56 15.23
C LYS A 147 4.60 -4.03 16.37
N ARG A 148 5.19 -5.22 16.24
CA ARG A 148 6.10 -5.76 17.25
C ARG A 148 7.39 -4.95 17.34
N LEU A 149 7.94 -4.50 16.20
CA LEU A 149 9.17 -3.71 16.14
C LEU A 149 8.97 -2.23 16.53
N MET A 150 7.73 -1.79 16.76
CA MET A 150 7.40 -0.39 17.03
C MET A 150 8.20 0.25 18.17
N PRO A 151 8.50 -0.44 19.31
CA PRO A 151 9.33 0.13 20.37
C PRO A 151 10.72 0.58 19.86
N VAL A 152 11.36 -0.25 19.04
CA VAL A 152 12.68 0.04 18.46
C VAL A 152 12.57 1.12 17.39
N ILE A 153 11.54 1.03 16.54
CA ILE A 153 11.31 2.01 15.48
C ILE A 153 11.09 3.40 16.08
N ALA A 154 10.30 3.53 17.14
CA ALA A 154 10.03 4.82 17.78
C ALA A 154 11.27 5.50 18.37
N LEU A 155 12.21 4.70 18.88
CA LEU A 155 13.49 5.21 19.36
C LEU A 155 14.35 5.71 18.20
N SER A 156 14.39 4.94 17.10
CA SER A 156 15.13 5.28 15.87
C SER A 156 14.50 6.43 15.07
N PHE A 157 13.18 6.62 15.19
CA PHE A 157 12.40 7.59 14.41
C PHE A 157 12.73 9.04 14.78
N LYS A 158 13.28 9.30 15.97
CA LYS A 158 13.73 10.65 16.39
C LYS A 158 14.72 11.27 15.39
N ASN A 159 15.44 10.45 14.64
CA ASN A 159 16.43 10.88 13.65
C ASN A 159 15.89 10.91 12.20
N GLY A 160 14.59 10.66 11.99
CA GLY A 160 13.95 10.65 10.66
C GLY A 160 14.21 9.38 9.84
N HIS A 161 14.84 8.35 10.42
CA HIS A 161 14.98 7.05 9.79
C HIS A 161 13.64 6.32 9.67
N TYR A 162 13.56 5.40 8.70
CA TYR A 162 12.42 4.48 8.54
C TYR A 162 11.08 5.15 8.22
N LYS A 163 11.13 6.30 7.52
CA LYS A 163 9.93 7.07 7.16
C LYS A 163 9.01 6.28 6.23
N ASN A 164 9.54 5.59 5.23
CA ASN A 164 8.69 4.88 4.26
C ASN A 164 8.04 3.65 4.90
N LEU A 165 8.76 2.95 5.77
CA LEU A 165 8.27 1.86 6.59
C LEU A 165 7.04 2.31 7.38
N MET A 166 7.14 3.45 8.07
CA MET A 166 6.04 3.99 8.87
C MET A 166 4.86 4.46 8.01
N LEU A 167 5.11 5.12 6.88
CA LEU A 167 4.03 5.54 5.97
C LEU A 167 3.26 4.33 5.42
N LEU A 168 3.97 3.29 4.98
CA LEU A 168 3.35 2.07 4.47
C LEU A 168 2.57 1.35 5.57
N PHE A 169 3.14 1.30 6.77
CA PHE A 169 2.49 0.72 7.93
C PHE A 169 1.17 1.41 8.27
N ILE A 170 1.13 2.75 8.29
CA ILE A 170 -0.10 3.51 8.59
C ILE A 170 -1.16 3.20 7.53
N GLU A 171 -0.81 3.25 6.24
CA GLU A 171 -1.73 2.96 5.14
C GLU A 171 -2.31 1.55 5.24
N TRP A 172 -1.44 0.54 5.40
CA TRP A 172 -1.85 -0.86 5.45
C TRP A 172 -2.58 -1.21 6.74
N ASN A 173 -2.19 -0.65 7.89
CA ASN A 173 -2.87 -0.87 9.15
C ASN A 173 -4.27 -0.25 9.15
N ASN A 174 -4.44 0.94 8.59
CA ASN A 174 -5.76 1.56 8.43
C ASN A 174 -6.67 0.70 7.55
N ARG A 175 -6.13 0.12 6.47
CA ARG A 175 -6.86 -0.82 5.61
C ARG A 175 -7.26 -2.09 6.36
N LEU A 176 -6.36 -2.68 7.14
CA LEU A 176 -6.65 -3.85 7.97
C LEU A 176 -7.74 -3.58 9.03
N GLU A 177 -7.67 -2.43 9.70
CA GLU A 177 -8.69 -2.06 10.70
C GLU A 177 -10.06 -1.82 10.03
N LYS A 178 -10.08 -1.19 8.85
CA LYS A 178 -11.30 -1.06 8.05
C LYS A 178 -11.89 -2.42 7.69
N GLU A 179 -11.09 -3.36 7.20
CA GLU A 179 -11.53 -4.72 6.85
C GLU A 179 -12.10 -5.47 8.07
N LYS A 180 -11.48 -5.32 9.25
CA LYS A 180 -11.99 -5.88 10.50
C LYS A 180 -13.34 -5.29 10.90
N LEU A 181 -13.50 -3.97 10.77
CA LEU A 181 -14.77 -3.29 11.08
C LEU A 181 -15.88 -3.71 10.10
N GLU A 182 -15.56 -3.83 8.81
CA GLU A 182 -16.50 -4.33 7.80
C GLU A 182 -16.88 -5.79 8.02
N PHE A 183 -15.94 -6.63 8.47
CA PHE A 183 -16.23 -8.00 8.87
C PHE A 183 -17.18 -8.04 10.07
N LYS A 184 -16.88 -7.30 11.14
CA LYS A 184 -17.74 -7.21 12.33
C LYS A 184 -19.13 -6.67 12.00
N LYS A 185 -19.22 -5.66 11.14
CA LYS A 185 -20.50 -5.11 10.65
C LYS A 185 -21.35 -6.21 10.00
N ARG A 186 -20.76 -6.98 9.08
CA ARG A 186 -21.45 -8.11 8.42
C ARG A 186 -21.89 -9.19 9.41
N GLU A 187 -21.08 -9.48 10.43
CA GLU A 187 -21.47 -10.42 11.49
C GLU A 187 -22.64 -9.92 12.33
N ILE A 188 -22.64 -8.64 12.69
CA ILE A 188 -23.72 -8.00 13.46
C ILE A 188 -25.00 -7.99 12.62
N GLU A 189 -24.94 -7.62 11.35
CA GLU A 189 -26.10 -7.65 10.44
C GLU A 189 -26.69 -9.06 10.30
N LYS A 190 -25.84 -10.09 10.16
CA LYS A 190 -26.29 -11.48 10.16
C LYS A 190 -26.97 -11.87 11.48
N LYS A 191 -26.41 -11.46 12.63
CA LYS A 191 -27.00 -11.71 13.95
C LYS A 191 -28.33 -10.99 14.15
N LEU A 192 -28.48 -9.77 13.63
CA LEU A 192 -29.73 -9.01 13.66
C LEU A 192 -30.81 -9.67 12.80
N ASN A 193 -30.47 -10.06 11.57
CA ASN A 193 -31.41 -10.74 10.68
C ASN A 193 -31.86 -12.11 11.23
N ASN A 194 -30.95 -12.85 11.88
CA ASN A 194 -31.26 -14.15 12.48
C ASN A 194 -32.06 -14.06 13.78
N LYS A 195 -32.06 -12.91 14.48
CA LYS A 195 -32.83 -12.73 15.72
C LYS A 195 -34.32 -12.46 15.49
N GLY A 196 -34.77 -12.39 14.24
CA GLY A 196 -36.16 -12.17 13.85
C GLY A 196 -36.69 -10.80 14.28
N GLU A 197 -37.77 -10.33 13.66
CA GLU A 197 -38.55 -9.24 14.23
C GLU A 197 -38.97 -9.68 15.64
N GLY A 198 -38.44 -9.02 16.68
CA GLY A 198 -38.91 -9.25 18.04
C GLY A 198 -40.44 -9.19 18.05
N LEU A 199 -41.08 -10.05 18.85
CA LEU A 199 -42.54 -10.15 18.97
C LEU A 199 -43.17 -8.77 18.76
N LYS A 200 -43.89 -8.56 17.64
CA LYS A 200 -44.72 -7.38 17.45
C LYS A 200 -45.77 -7.42 18.55
N ILE A 201 -45.47 -6.79 19.68
CA ILE A 201 -46.43 -6.61 20.77
C ILE A 201 -47.47 -5.63 20.22
N ASN A 202 -48.56 -6.19 19.69
CA ASN A 202 -49.71 -5.38 19.31
C ASN A 202 -50.22 -4.71 20.58
N PRO A 203 -50.38 -3.37 20.61
CA PRO A 203 -50.91 -2.69 21.78
C PRO A 203 -52.33 -3.19 22.05
N ILE A 204 -52.58 -3.60 23.30
CA ILE A 204 -53.90 -4.00 23.77
C ILE A 204 -54.79 -2.75 23.74
N GLY A 205 -55.66 -2.65 22.74
CA GLY A 205 -56.59 -1.51 22.60
C GLY A 205 -57.17 -1.26 21.21
N VAL A 206 -56.66 -1.88 20.14
CA VAL A 206 -57.25 -1.71 18.80
C VAL A 206 -58.52 -2.56 18.68
N LYS A 207 -59.64 -2.01 19.15
CA LYS A 207 -60.99 -2.52 18.87
C LYS A 207 -61.28 -2.33 17.38
N LYS A 208 -61.82 -3.39 16.75
CA LYS A 208 -62.45 -3.36 15.41
C LYS A 208 -63.63 -2.39 15.38
#